data_AF-A0A921B9N8-F1
#
_entry.id   AF-A0A921B9N8-F1
#
_cell.length_a   1.000
_cell.length_b   1.000
_cell.length_c   1.000
_cell.angle_alpha   90.00
_cell.angle_beta   90.00
_cell.angle_gamma   90.00
#
_symmetry.space_group_name_H-M   'P 1'
#
loop_
_entity.id
_entity.type
_entity.pdbx_description
1 polymer ?
#
loop_
_entity_poly.entity_id
_entity_poly.type
_entity_poly.pdbx_seq_one_letter_code
_entity_poly.pdbx_strand_id
1 'polypeptide(L)'
;MRRLIVTQGDTEPASVEQQRLLGKTCPSLYDLRNLFQVNVEEGRHLWAMVYLLQGYFGRDGREEAEAMLERHSGDADKPRILEAFNEETPDWLSYFMFTYFTIAMEISN
;
A
#
# COMPACT_ATOMS: atom_id res chain seq x y z
N MET A 1 20.42 -0.17 0.84
CA MET A 1 19.47 0.95 0.67
C MET A 1 18.31 0.61 -0.26
N ARG A 2 18.54 0.21 -1.53
CA ARG A 2 17.47 -0.16 -2.49
C ARG A 2 16.38 -1.06 -1.93
N ARG A 3 16.75 -2.18 -1.30
CA ARG A 3 15.80 -3.14 -0.71
C ARG A 3 14.84 -2.50 0.29
N LEU A 4 15.30 -1.54 1.10
CA LEU A 4 14.43 -0.87 2.08
C LEU A 4 13.39 0.02 1.38
N ILE A 5 13.80 0.73 0.32
CA ILE A 5 12.89 1.56 -0.49
C ILE A 5 11.85 0.69 -1.18
N VAL A 6 12.25 -0.47 -1.72
CA VAL A 6 11.32 -1.42 -2.34
C VAL A 6 10.37 -2.01 -1.31
N THR A 7 10.86 -2.45 -0.15
CA THR A 7 10.01 -3.01 0.90
C THR A 7 9.00 -1.99 1.41
N GLN A 8 9.40 -0.73 1.61
CA GLN A 8 8.47 0.36 1.95
C GLN A 8 7.48 0.62 0.80
N GLY A 9 7.98 0.80 -0.43
CA GLY A 9 7.12 1.08 -1.58
C GLY A 9 6.10 -0.01 -1.89
N ASP A 10 6.35 -1.26 -1.48
CA ASP A 10 5.44 -2.38 -1.70
C ASP A 10 4.22 -2.38 -0.76
N THR A 11 4.31 -1.73 0.42
CA THR A 11 3.19 -1.65 1.37
C THR A 11 2.11 -0.68 0.90
N GLU A 12 2.51 0.36 0.17
CA GLU A 12 1.65 1.45 -0.29
C GLU A 12 0.53 0.98 -1.25
N PRO A 13 0.80 0.27 -2.37
CA PRO A 13 -0.27 -0.28 -3.21
C PRO A 13 -0.98 -1.47 -2.56
N ALA A 14 -0.32 -2.19 -1.64
CA ALA A 14 -0.94 -3.30 -0.95
C ALA A 14 -2.11 -2.87 -0.05
N SER A 15 -1.94 -1.78 0.69
CA SER A 15 -3.02 -1.23 1.53
C SER A 15 -4.24 -0.82 0.69
N VAL A 16 -4.01 -0.21 -0.49
CA VAL A 16 -5.08 0.14 -1.44
C VAL A 16 -5.79 -1.12 -1.96
N GLU A 17 -5.04 -2.19 -2.26
CA GLU A 17 -5.60 -3.46 -2.71
C GLU A 17 -6.47 -4.13 -1.64
N GLN A 18 -6.01 -4.15 -0.39
CA GLN A 18 -6.74 -4.73 0.75
C GLN A 18 -8.06 -4.00 1.01
N GLN A 19 -8.10 -2.69 0.77
CA GLN A 19 -9.21 -1.81 1.15
C GLN A 19 -10.21 -1.53 0.00
N ARG A 20 -9.93 -2.01 -1.23
CA ARG A 20 -10.66 -1.67 -2.46
C ARG A 20 -12.18 -1.91 -2.43
N LEU A 21 -12.66 -2.83 -1.59
CA LEU A 21 -14.08 -3.20 -1.52
C LEU A 21 -14.86 -2.46 -0.42
N LEU A 22 -14.18 -1.79 0.53
CA LEU A 22 -14.80 -1.15 1.69
C LEU A 22 -15.79 -0.05 1.32
N GLY A 23 -15.60 0.58 0.15
CA GLY A 23 -16.53 1.60 -0.35
C GLY A 23 -17.95 1.09 -0.59
N LYS A 24 -18.17 -0.22 -0.72
CA LYS A 24 -19.51 -0.81 -0.89
C LYS A 24 -20.32 -0.84 0.41
N THR A 25 -19.65 -0.79 1.55
CA THR A 25 -20.26 -0.93 2.89
C THR A 25 -19.95 0.27 3.78
N CYS A 26 -19.65 1.43 3.18
CA CYS A 26 -19.27 2.62 3.93
C CYS A 26 -20.35 3.04 4.94
N PRO A 27 -20.00 3.27 6.22
CA PRO A 27 -20.97 3.64 7.24
C PRO A 27 -21.50 5.07 7.05
N SER A 28 -20.74 5.93 6.38
CA SER A 28 -21.17 7.26 5.96
C SER A 28 -20.40 7.75 4.73
N LEU A 29 -20.89 8.81 4.09
CA LEU A 29 -20.16 9.49 3.01
C LEU A 29 -18.88 10.19 3.51
N TYR A 30 -18.85 10.56 4.80
CA TYR A 30 -17.65 11.10 5.42
C TYR A 30 -16.55 10.04 5.49
N ASP A 31 -16.91 8.82 5.91
CA ASP A 31 -15.97 7.69 5.99
C ASP A 31 -15.53 7.23 4.59
N LEU A 32 -16.44 7.22 3.61
CA LEU A 32 -16.10 6.95 2.22
C LEU A 32 -15.08 7.96 1.66
N ARG A 33 -15.28 9.25 1.95
CA ARG A 33 -14.32 10.29 1.57
C ARG A 33 -12.96 10.05 2.23
N ASN A 34 -12.94 9.69 3.52
CA ASN A 34 -11.69 9.43 4.23
C ASN A 34 -10.97 8.21 3.66
N LEU A 35 -11.67 7.12 3.35
CA LEU A 35 -11.11 5.95 2.66
C LEU A 35 -10.44 6.36 1.33
N PHE A 36 -11.14 7.15 0.51
CA PHE A 36 -10.55 7.61 -0.75
C PHE A 36 -9.36 8.54 -0.55
N GLN A 37 -9.39 9.41 0.48
CA GLN A 37 -8.25 10.25 0.83
C GLN A 37 -7.02 9.41 1.21
N VAL A 38 -7.20 8.37 2.03
CA VAL A 38 -6.12 7.43 2.38
C VAL A 38 -5.59 6.78 1.10
N ASN A 39 -6.46 6.17 0.29
CA ASN A 39 -6.04 5.47 -0.93
C ASN A 39 -5.20 6.34 -1.89
N VAL A 40 -5.54 7.62 -2.05
CA VAL A 40 -4.75 8.52 -2.92
C VAL A 40 -3.43 8.96 -2.29
N GLU A 41 -3.37 9.09 -0.96
CA GLU A 41 -2.12 9.38 -0.25
C GLU A 41 -1.16 8.19 -0.30
N GLU A 42 -1.63 6.97 -0.12
CA GLU A 42 -0.79 5.77 -0.30
C GLU A 42 -0.31 5.64 -1.75
N GLY A 43 -1.18 5.96 -2.72
CA GLY A 43 -0.75 6.09 -4.12
C GLY A 43 0.38 7.12 -4.31
N ARG A 44 0.33 8.25 -3.60
CA ARG A 44 1.40 9.27 -3.61
C ARG A 44 2.68 8.76 -2.92
N HIS A 45 2.58 7.95 -1.87
CA HIS A 45 3.73 7.32 -1.22
C HIS A 45 4.46 6.35 -2.15
N LEU A 46 3.72 5.52 -2.89
CA LEU A 46 4.30 4.67 -3.94
C LEU A 46 5.08 5.52 -4.96
N TRP A 47 4.48 6.61 -5.44
CA TRP A 47 5.16 7.55 -6.36
C TRP A 47 6.45 8.11 -5.79
N ALA A 48 6.49 8.43 -4.49
CA ALA A 48 7.71 8.90 -3.83
C ALA A 48 8.81 7.83 -3.83
N MET A 49 8.48 6.56 -3.56
CA MET A 49 9.45 5.46 -3.61
C MET A 49 9.93 5.17 -5.04
N VAL A 50 9.01 5.17 -6.01
CA VAL A 50 9.34 5.02 -7.44
C VAL A 50 10.27 6.15 -7.92
N TYR A 51 10.02 7.39 -7.50
CA TYR A 51 10.90 8.51 -7.82
C TYR A 51 12.32 8.30 -7.32
N LEU A 52 12.49 7.84 -6.07
CA LEU A 52 13.81 7.51 -5.52
C LEU A 52 14.49 6.37 -6.29
N LEU A 53 13.73 5.33 -6.65
CA LEU A 53 14.24 4.19 -7.42
C LEU A 53 14.74 4.62 -8.80
N GLN A 54 13.93 5.35 -9.55
CA GLN A 54 14.30 5.81 -10.89
C GLN A 54 15.42 6.84 -10.87
N GLY A 55 15.42 7.75 -9.88
CA GLY A 55 16.40 8.83 -9.77
C GLY A 55 17.79 8.37 -9.35
N TYR A 56 17.89 7.36 -8.48
CA TYR A 56 19.17 6.99 -7.84
C TYR A 56 19.64 5.56 -8.15
N PHE A 57 18.80 4.68 -8.71
CA PHE A 57 19.14 3.26 -8.93
C PHE A 57 19.07 2.83 -10.40
N GLY A 58 18.89 3.76 -11.34
CA GLY A 58 19.07 3.52 -12.78
C GLY A 58 18.16 2.43 -13.34
N ARG A 59 18.75 1.44 -14.03
CA ARG A 59 17.99 0.34 -14.66
C ARG A 59 17.31 -0.55 -13.62
N ASP A 60 18.07 -1.03 -12.62
CA ASP A 60 17.54 -1.85 -11.55
C ASP A 60 16.39 -1.14 -10.82
N GLY A 61 16.50 0.17 -10.61
CA GLY A 61 15.41 0.96 -10.01
C GLY A 61 14.12 0.95 -10.82
N ARG A 62 14.20 0.95 -12.16
CA ARG A 62 13.02 0.83 -13.03
C ARG A 62 12.41 -0.57 -12.96
N GLU A 63 13.25 -1.61 -13.00
CA GLU A 63 12.79 -2.99 -12.91
C GLU A 63 12.10 -3.28 -11.56
N GLU A 64 12.62 -2.75 -10.46
CA GLU A 64 11.98 -2.86 -9.14
C GLU A 64 10.65 -2.10 -9.06
N ALA A 65 10.57 -0.92 -9.69
CA ALA A 65 9.34 -0.13 -9.76
C ALA A 65 8.24 -0.85 -10.56
N GLU A 66 8.61 -1.49 -11.67
CA GLU A 66 7.69 -2.34 -12.45
C GLU A 66 7.26 -3.55 -11.63
N ALA A 67 8.21 -4.24 -10.97
CA ALA A 67 7.90 -5.41 -10.14
C ALA A 67 6.96 -5.10 -8.96
N MET A 68 7.00 -3.88 -8.40
CA MET A 68 6.04 -3.44 -7.37
C MET A 68 4.60 -3.37 -7.89
N LEU A 69 4.39 -3.11 -9.19
CA LEU A 69 3.06 -3.09 -9.80
C LEU A 69 2.58 -4.48 -10.21
N GLU A 70 3.50 -5.44 -10.39
CA GLU A 70 3.16 -6.82 -10.74
C GLU A 70 2.76 -7.69 -9.53
N ARG A 71 3.14 -7.29 -8.32
CA ARG A 71 2.73 -7.97 -7.10
C ARG A 71 1.34 -7.51 -6.68
N HIS A 72 0.56 -8.42 -6.11
CA HIS A 72 -0.79 -8.17 -5.64
C HIS A 72 -1.02 -8.80 -4.27
N SER A 73 -1.74 -8.08 -3.40
CA SER A 73 -2.11 -8.54 -2.07
C SER A 73 -2.92 -9.83 -2.14
N GLY A 74 -2.43 -10.88 -1.48
CA GLY A 74 -3.06 -12.20 -1.40
C GLY A 74 -2.93 -13.07 -2.67
N ASP A 75 -2.14 -12.64 -3.66
CA ASP A 75 -1.90 -13.43 -4.88
C ASP A 75 -1.03 -14.66 -4.59
N ALA A 76 -1.36 -15.80 -5.20
CA ALA A 76 -0.68 -17.07 -4.95
C ALA A 76 0.72 -17.14 -5.57
N ASP A 77 0.94 -16.46 -6.70
CA ASP A 77 2.17 -16.51 -7.47
C ASP A 77 3.05 -15.26 -7.24
N LYS A 78 2.42 -14.09 -7.07
CA LYS A 78 3.08 -12.80 -6.88
C LYS A 78 2.51 -12.02 -5.67
N PRO A 79 2.58 -12.56 -4.44
CA PRO A 79 2.11 -11.86 -3.25
C PRO A 79 2.93 -10.60 -2.94
N ARG A 80 2.40 -9.74 -2.08
CA ARG A 80 3.14 -8.62 -1.45
C ARG A 80 4.25 -9.14 -0.54
N ILE A 81 5.28 -8.32 -0.31
CA ILE A 81 6.50 -8.73 0.40
C ILE A 81 6.23 -9.06 1.88
N LEU A 82 5.40 -8.26 2.54
CA LEU A 82 5.09 -8.42 3.97
C LEU A 82 3.77 -9.15 4.15
N GLU A 83 3.75 -10.15 5.03
CA GLU A 83 2.58 -11.02 5.25
C GLU A 83 1.33 -10.25 5.69
N ALA A 84 1.47 -9.26 6.57
CA ALA A 84 0.36 -8.41 7.03
C ALA A 84 -0.35 -7.66 5.88
N PHE A 85 0.34 -7.43 4.76
CA PHE A 85 -0.18 -6.77 3.58
C PHE A 85 -0.76 -7.75 2.53
N ASN A 86 -0.81 -9.04 2.86
CA ASN A 86 -1.53 -10.08 2.10
C ASN A 86 -2.80 -10.56 2.81
N GLU A 87 -3.01 -10.17 4.07
CA GLU A 87 -4.22 -10.48 4.83
C GLU A 87 -5.43 -9.69 4.30
N GLU A 88 -6.64 -10.21 4.50
CA GLU A 88 -7.84 -9.47 4.09
C GLU A 88 -8.15 -8.31 5.05
N THR A 89 -8.70 -7.21 4.52
CA THR A 89 -9.40 -6.19 5.31
C THR A 89 -10.91 -6.31 5.05
N PRO A 90 -11.60 -7.24 5.72
CA PRO A 90 -12.96 -7.64 5.32
C PRO A 90 -14.03 -6.61 5.68
N ASP A 91 -13.79 -5.74 6.66
CA ASP A 91 -14.78 -4.83 7.21
C ASP A 91 -14.16 -3.52 7.72
N TRP A 92 -15.03 -2.56 8.06
CA TRP A 92 -14.62 -1.23 8.51
C TRP A 92 -13.95 -1.22 9.89
N LEU A 93 -14.25 -2.18 10.78
CA LEU A 93 -13.55 -2.27 12.06
C LEU A 93 -12.10 -2.71 11.82
N SER A 94 -11.90 -3.71 10.96
CA SER A 94 -10.59 -4.15 10.50
C SER A 94 -9.81 -2.99 9.86
N TYR A 95 -10.47 -2.18 9.01
CA TYR A 95 -9.86 -0.98 8.41
C TYR A 95 -9.43 0.08 9.43
N PHE A 96 -10.28 0.40 10.41
CA PHE A 96 -9.92 1.37 11.45
C PHE A 96 -8.75 0.87 12.30
N MET A 97 -8.68 -0.42 12.62
CA MET A 97 -7.55 -0.99 13.34
C MET A 97 -6.28 -1.00 12.48
N PHE A 98 -6.40 -1.31 11.19
CA PHE A 98 -5.29 -1.31 10.24
C PHE A 98 -4.69 0.08 10.08
N THR A 99 -5.51 1.10 9.84
CA THR A 99 -5.05 2.50 9.74
C THR A 99 -4.41 2.99 11.04
N TYR A 100 -4.97 2.60 12.18
CA TYR A 100 -4.47 3.04 13.49
C TYR A 100 -3.15 2.37 13.92
N PHE A 101 -2.97 1.07 13.65
CA PHE A 101 -1.78 0.34 14.11
C PHE A 101 -0.77 0.07 13.00
N THR A 102 -1.22 -0.28 11.79
CA THR A 102 -0.32 -0.67 10.70
C THR A 102 0.20 0.56 9.96
N ILE A 103 -0.69 1.48 9.54
CA ILE A 103 -0.29 2.67 8.78
C ILE A 103 0.31 3.76 9.70
N ALA A 104 -0.30 4.06 10.85
CA ALA A 104 0.21 5.13 11.72
C ALA A 104 1.63 4.87 12.26
N MET A 105 2.03 3.60 12.38
CA MET A 105 3.40 3.24 12.77
C MET A 105 4.43 3.39 11.65
N GLU A 106 4.02 3.40 10.37
CA GLU A 106 4.90 3.72 9.24
C GLU A 106 5.23 5.22 9.17
N ILE A 107 4.32 6.10 9.60
CA ILE A 107 4.49 7.57 9.55
C ILE A 107 5.24 8.12 10.78
N SER A 108 5.27 7.37 11.89
CA SER A 108 5.77 7.84 13.19
C SER A 108 7.23 7.49 13.50
N ASN A 109 7.96 6.83 12.59
CA ASN A 109 9.39 6.50 12.72
C ASN A 109 10.18 7.03 11.52
#